data_AF-C9MLQ9-F1
#
_entry.id   AF-C9MLQ9-F1
#
_cell.length_a   1.000
_cell.length_b   1.000
_cell.length_c   1.000
_cell.angle_alpha   90.00
_cell.angle_beta   90.00
_cell.angle_gamma   90.00
#
_symmetry.space_group_name_H-M   'P 1'
#
loop_
_entity.id
_entity.type
_entity.pdbx_description
1 polymer ?
#
loop_
_entity_poly.entity_id
_entity_poly.type
_entity_poly.pdbx_seq_one_letter_code
_entity_poly.pdbx_strand_id
1 'polypeptide(L)'
;MYRQSIIWTAPMVDFLINHYKEMSNTALAGHLGISLSCLRRKLHELGLRKHPVTKAMTVVETVCRLYSSHSHSEIARLTGISTRTVSRIVKKYHLGRTADEARQIWSRSRKSIIKREKARVLFGLPQKTNIKVVGNKKRVVLKSILKSCGYLVIPGHNTLYYNEQLKRRPIRESNGQRMGLTFQPMSAYLAASAQCSSFI
;
A
#
# COMPACT_ATOMS: atom_id res chain seq x y z
N MET A 1 1.46 -57.23 28.76
CA MET A 1 2.67 -56.39 28.54
C MET A 1 2.89 -55.52 29.77
N TYR A 2 3.94 -55.78 30.54
CA TYR A 2 4.28 -54.99 31.73
C TYR A 2 4.69 -53.57 31.32
N ARG A 3 4.01 -52.55 31.85
CA ARG A 3 4.43 -51.15 31.74
C ARG A 3 5.64 -50.95 32.66
N GLN A 4 6.84 -50.88 32.11
CA GLN A 4 8.01 -50.48 32.88
C GLN A 4 7.81 -49.02 33.35
N SER A 5 7.78 -48.82 34.67
CA SER A 5 7.76 -47.50 35.28
C SER A 5 9.16 -46.91 35.25
N ILE A 6 9.38 -45.91 34.42
CA ILE A 6 10.61 -45.10 34.43
C ILE A 6 10.72 -44.35 35.75
N ILE A 7 11.91 -44.40 36.35
CA ILE A 7 12.31 -43.55 37.46
C ILE A 7 12.86 -42.25 36.87
N TRP A 8 12.25 -41.12 37.21
CA TRP A 8 12.69 -39.80 36.75
C TRP A 8 13.83 -39.29 37.62
N THR A 9 15.03 -39.14 37.05
CA THR A 9 16.17 -38.53 37.73
C THR A 9 16.17 -37.02 37.53
N ALA A 10 16.76 -36.27 38.45
CA ALA A 10 16.86 -34.80 38.35
C ALA A 10 17.52 -34.34 37.03
N PRO A 11 18.62 -34.95 36.53
CA PRO A 11 19.21 -34.57 35.24
C PRO A 11 18.26 -34.76 34.04
N MET A 12 17.42 -35.80 34.07
CA MET A 12 16.43 -36.01 33.00
C MET A 12 15.35 -34.93 33.00
N VAL A 13 14.95 -34.45 34.19
CA VAL A 13 13.97 -33.37 34.33
C VAL A 13 14.58 -32.02 33.91
N ASP A 14 15.82 -31.74 34.31
CA ASP A 14 16.53 -30.51 33.91
C ASP A 14 16.74 -30.45 32.40
N PHE A 15 17.15 -31.56 31.79
CA PHE A 15 17.27 -31.69 30.34
C PHE A 15 15.93 -31.40 29.63
N LEU A 16 14.81 -31.93 30.17
CA LEU A 16 13.50 -31.64 29.63
C LEU A 16 13.18 -30.15 29.71
N ILE A 17 13.37 -29.50 30.86
CA ILE A 17 13.04 -28.08 31.03
C ILE A 17 13.86 -27.22 30.06
N ASN A 18 15.16 -27.51 29.93
CA ASN A 18 16.08 -26.74 29.09
C ASN A 18 15.78 -26.88 27.59
N HIS A 19 15.47 -28.09 27.11
CA HIS A 19 15.32 -28.36 25.67
C HIS A 19 13.87 -28.49 25.19
N TYR A 20 12.89 -28.36 26.09
CA TYR A 20 11.49 -28.53 25.76
C TYR A 20 10.98 -27.55 24.69
N LYS A 21 11.46 -26.30 24.64
CA LYS A 21 10.99 -25.32 23.65
C LYS A 21 11.55 -25.57 22.23
N GLU A 22 12.74 -26.16 22.15
CA GLU A 22 13.52 -26.27 20.91
C GLU A 22 13.29 -27.60 20.19
N MET A 23 13.17 -28.71 20.93
CA MET A 23 13.11 -30.06 20.36
C MET A 23 11.67 -30.59 20.25
N SER A 24 11.38 -31.41 19.24
CA SER A 24 10.08 -32.09 19.13
C SER A 24 9.91 -33.14 20.24
N ASN A 25 8.66 -33.46 20.62
CA ASN A 25 8.41 -34.48 21.64
C ASN A 25 8.94 -35.86 21.23
N THR A 26 9.02 -36.15 19.92
CA THR A 26 9.63 -37.39 19.41
C THR A 26 11.14 -37.39 19.59
N ALA A 27 11.82 -36.28 19.31
CA ALA A 27 13.26 -36.14 19.52
C ALA A 27 13.63 -36.20 21.02
N LEU A 28 12.85 -35.55 21.89
CA LEU A 28 13.05 -35.61 23.35
C LEU A 28 12.88 -37.04 23.90
N ALA A 29 11.85 -37.76 23.43
CA ALA A 29 11.62 -39.15 23.83
C ALA A 29 12.76 -40.07 23.38
N GLY A 30 13.24 -39.89 22.15
CA GLY A 30 14.38 -40.63 21.61
C GLY A 30 15.68 -40.39 22.38
N HIS A 31 15.97 -39.13 22.72
CA HIS A 31 17.18 -38.78 23.48
C HIS A 31 17.19 -39.36 24.90
N LEU A 32 16.03 -39.40 25.55
CA LEU A 32 15.89 -39.96 26.90
C LEU A 32 15.70 -41.48 26.89
N GLY A 33 15.57 -42.12 25.72
CA GLY A 33 15.32 -43.56 25.60
C GLY A 33 13.96 -44.00 26.18
N ILE A 34 12.98 -43.08 26.24
CA ILE A 34 11.68 -43.32 26.89
C ILE A 34 10.55 -43.37 25.87
N SER A 35 9.44 -44.02 26.23
CA SER A 35 8.24 -43.97 25.39
C SER A 35 7.63 -42.57 25.36
N LEU A 36 7.06 -42.19 24.22
CA LEU A 36 6.40 -40.89 24.01
C LEU A 36 5.25 -40.67 25.02
N SER A 37 4.55 -41.74 25.42
CA SER A 37 3.49 -41.70 26.42
C SER A 37 4.02 -41.38 27.83
N CYS A 38 5.17 -41.94 28.20
CA CYS A 38 5.83 -41.64 29.48
C CYS A 38 6.29 -40.17 29.52
N LEU A 39 6.90 -39.70 28.43
CA LEU A 39 7.28 -38.30 28.27
C LEU A 39 6.08 -37.37 28.41
N ARG A 40 4.98 -37.63 27.69
CA ARG A 40 3.75 -36.80 27.74
C ARG A 40 3.17 -36.72 29.14
N ARG A 41 3.16 -37.83 29.88
CA ARG A 41 2.71 -37.87 31.28
C ARG A 41 3.58 -36.97 32.15
N LYS A 42 4.91 -37.05 32.00
CA LYS A 42 5.82 -36.21 32.79
C LYS A 42 5.73 -34.73 32.43
N LEU A 43 5.63 -34.41 31.15
CA LEU A 43 5.40 -33.03 30.70
C LEU A 43 4.08 -32.47 31.26
N HIS A 44 3.04 -33.31 31.36
CA HIS A 44 1.78 -32.93 32.00
C HIS A 44 1.95 -32.65 33.50
N GLU A 45 2.67 -33.50 34.24
CA GLU A 45 3.02 -33.27 35.66
C GLU A 45 3.81 -31.97 35.85
N LEU A 46 4.72 -31.65 34.93
CA LEU A 46 5.52 -30.41 34.96
C LEU A 46 4.77 -29.17 34.42
N GLY A 47 3.51 -29.31 33.99
CA GLY A 47 2.72 -28.21 33.40
C GLY A 47 3.20 -27.77 32.01
N LEU A 48 4.12 -28.51 31.38
CA LEU A 48 4.70 -28.21 30.07
C LEU A 48 3.81 -28.77 28.95
N ARG A 49 2.95 -27.93 28.36
CA ARG A 49 2.02 -28.33 27.28
C ARG A 49 2.39 -27.72 25.92
N LYS A 50 2.65 -28.57 24.91
CA LYS A 50 2.90 -28.12 23.54
C LYS A 50 1.56 -27.98 22.85
N HIS A 51 1.28 -26.79 22.35
CA HIS A 51 0.09 -26.57 21.55
C HIS A 51 0.39 -27.03 20.12
N PRO A 52 -0.47 -27.83 19.49
CA PRO A 52 -0.33 -28.14 18.08
C PRO A 52 -0.27 -26.84 17.29
N VAL A 53 0.77 -26.66 16.47
CA VAL A 53 0.82 -25.54 15.52
C VAL A 53 -0.30 -25.77 14.52
N THR A 54 -1.44 -25.13 14.73
CA THR A 54 -2.54 -25.19 13.78
C THR A 54 -2.18 -24.36 12.55
N LYS A 55 -2.71 -24.71 11.37
CA LYS A 55 -2.61 -23.85 10.17
C LYS A 55 -3.05 -22.41 10.43
N ALA A 56 -3.91 -22.19 11.44
CA ALA A 56 -4.32 -20.86 11.87
C ALA A 56 -3.21 -20.08 12.58
N MET A 57 -2.36 -20.73 13.39
CA MET A 57 -1.23 -20.07 14.05
C MET A 57 -0.19 -19.57 13.04
N THR A 58 0.12 -20.36 12.01
CA THR A 58 1.08 -19.95 10.97
C THR A 58 0.56 -18.78 10.13
N VAL A 59 -0.75 -18.74 9.87
CA VAL A 59 -1.40 -17.62 9.18
C VAL A 59 -1.31 -16.34 10.01
N VAL A 60 -1.62 -16.40 11.31
CA VAL A 60 -1.52 -15.25 12.20
C VAL A 60 -0.10 -14.70 12.23
N GLU A 61 0.89 -15.56 12.46
CA GLU A 61 2.30 -15.16 12.53
C GLU A 61 2.76 -14.50 11.21
N THR A 62 2.37 -15.09 10.08
CA THR A 62 2.68 -14.52 8.76
C THR A 62 2.04 -13.15 8.56
N VAL A 63 0.78 -12.96 8.98
CA VAL A 63 0.10 -11.66 8.91
C VAL A 63 0.79 -10.63 9.81
N CYS A 64 1.13 -10.99 11.05
CA CYS A 64 1.85 -10.10 11.97
C CYS A 64 3.18 -9.64 11.38
N ARG A 65 3.95 -10.55 10.77
CA ARG A 65 5.23 -10.24 10.14
C ARG A 65 5.10 -9.31 8.93
N LEU A 66 4.05 -9.48 8.11
CA LEU A 66 3.87 -8.71 6.87
C LEU A 66 3.16 -7.37 7.08
N TYR A 67 2.46 -7.17 8.20
CA TYR A 67 1.52 -6.07 8.37
C TYR A 67 2.16 -4.67 8.31
N SER A 68 3.36 -4.52 8.87
CA SER A 68 4.12 -3.25 8.85
C SER A 68 4.44 -2.79 7.43
N SER A 69 4.70 -3.74 6.52
CA SER A 69 5.25 -3.46 5.19
C SER A 69 4.26 -3.69 4.05
N HIS A 70 3.07 -4.23 4.29
CA HIS A 70 2.11 -4.56 3.24
C HIS A 70 0.68 -4.13 3.59
N SER A 71 -0.09 -3.73 2.58
CA SER A 71 -1.54 -3.50 2.70
C SER A 71 -2.31 -4.82 2.87
N HIS A 72 -3.56 -4.75 3.34
CA HIS A 72 -4.38 -5.95 3.51
C HIS A 72 -4.55 -6.75 2.21
N SER A 73 -4.71 -6.07 1.07
CA SER A 73 -4.85 -6.70 -0.24
C SER A 73 -3.57 -7.39 -0.69
N GLU A 74 -2.41 -6.81 -0.41
CA GLU A 74 -1.12 -7.44 -0.70
C GLU A 74 -0.88 -8.67 0.16
N ILE A 75 -1.17 -8.58 1.46
CA ILE A 75 -1.07 -9.72 2.39
C ILE A 75 -1.99 -10.85 1.94
N ALA A 76 -3.25 -10.54 1.62
CA ALA A 76 -4.21 -11.52 1.12
C ALA A 76 -3.70 -12.24 -0.13
N ARG A 77 -3.13 -11.51 -1.08
CA ARG A 77 -2.55 -12.08 -2.30
C ARG A 77 -1.33 -12.97 -2.01
N LEU A 78 -0.45 -12.56 -1.09
CA LEU A 78 0.77 -13.32 -0.76
C LEU A 78 0.48 -14.60 0.02
N THR A 79 -0.55 -14.57 0.86
CA THR A 79 -0.86 -15.66 1.81
C THR A 79 -2.02 -16.54 1.35
N GLY A 80 -2.75 -16.14 0.30
CA GLY A 80 -3.93 -16.84 -0.20
C GLY A 80 -5.16 -16.74 0.71
N ILE A 81 -5.11 -15.98 1.81
CA ILE A 81 -6.26 -15.77 2.70
C ILE A 81 -7.06 -14.53 2.31
N SER A 82 -8.34 -14.49 2.67
CA SER A 82 -9.20 -13.34 2.36
C SER A 82 -8.75 -12.05 3.07
N THR A 83 -8.96 -10.90 2.43
CA THR A 83 -8.73 -9.57 3.06
C THR A 83 -9.53 -9.38 4.34
N ARG A 84 -10.73 -9.98 4.42
CA ARG A 84 -11.56 -9.98 5.63
C ARG A 84 -10.90 -10.73 6.77
N THR A 85 -10.27 -11.87 6.48
CA THR A 85 -9.49 -12.64 7.47
C THR A 85 -8.29 -11.84 7.97
N VAL A 86 -7.54 -11.19 7.06
CA VAL A 86 -6.43 -10.29 7.43
C VAL A 86 -6.92 -9.20 8.38
N SER A 87 -8.02 -8.51 8.03
CA SER A 87 -8.59 -7.44 8.86
C SER A 87 -9.00 -7.92 10.25
N ARG A 88 -9.59 -9.12 10.36
CA ARG A 88 -9.94 -9.71 11.66
C ARG A 88 -8.72 -10.01 12.52
N ILE A 89 -7.65 -10.54 11.93
CA ILE A 89 -6.39 -10.81 12.63
C ILE A 89 -5.78 -9.51 13.13
N VAL A 90 -5.67 -8.50 12.27
CA VAL A 90 -5.16 -7.16 12.62
C VAL A 90 -5.92 -6.58 13.81
N LYS A 91 -7.25 -6.67 13.81
CA LYS A 91 -8.08 -6.20 14.94
C LYS A 91 -7.87 -7.04 16.20
N LYS A 92 -7.85 -8.37 16.08
CA LYS A 92 -7.71 -9.31 17.22
C LYS A 92 -6.36 -9.15 17.93
N TYR A 93 -5.30 -8.87 17.19
CA TYR A 93 -3.94 -8.72 17.71
C TYR A 93 -3.51 -7.25 17.86
N HIS A 94 -4.44 -6.31 17.71
CA HIS A 94 -4.20 -4.87 17.86
C HIS A 94 -2.98 -4.36 17.06
N LEU A 95 -2.81 -4.86 15.83
CA LEU A 95 -1.66 -4.50 15.02
C LEU A 95 -1.78 -3.04 14.56
N GLY A 96 -0.87 -2.19 15.05
CA GLY A 96 -0.72 -0.80 14.64
C GLY A 96 0.27 -0.64 13.50
N ARG A 97 0.17 0.48 12.77
CA ARG A 97 1.22 0.95 11.85
C ARG A 97 1.72 2.30 12.31
N THR A 98 3.00 2.54 12.11
CA THR A 98 3.56 3.89 12.23
C THR A 98 3.11 4.74 11.03
N ALA A 99 3.19 6.07 11.18
CA ALA A 99 2.86 6.99 10.10
C ALA A 99 3.75 6.78 8.86
N ASP A 100 5.02 6.41 9.07
CA ASP A 100 5.95 6.19 7.95
C ASP A 100 5.66 4.89 7.20
N GLU A 101 5.38 3.79 7.91
CA GLU A 101 4.93 2.52 7.31
C GLU A 101 3.69 2.73 6.44
N ALA A 102 2.68 3.42 6.98
CA ALA A 102 1.47 3.75 6.23
C ALA A 102 1.79 4.58 4.97
N ARG A 103 2.66 5.60 5.08
CA ARG A 103 3.09 6.44 3.96
C ARG A 103 3.81 5.64 2.88
N GLN A 104 4.69 4.72 3.26
CA GLN A 104 5.41 3.86 2.31
C GLN A 104 4.46 2.93 1.54
N ILE A 105 3.46 2.35 2.23
CA ILE A 105 2.42 1.53 1.60
C ILE A 105 1.58 2.37 0.63
N TRP A 106 1.10 3.55 1.05
CA TRP A 106 0.31 4.43 0.20
C TRP A 106 1.08 4.91 -1.02
N SER A 107 2.35 5.28 -0.84
CA SER A 107 3.24 5.70 -1.93
C SER A 107 3.39 4.59 -2.97
N ARG A 108 3.67 3.35 -2.56
CA ARG A 108 3.78 2.19 -3.46
C ARG A 108 2.48 1.90 -4.19
N SER A 109 1.35 1.88 -3.47
CA SER A 109 0.02 1.66 -4.06
C SER A 109 -0.30 2.75 -5.10
N ARG A 110 -0.06 4.02 -4.76
CA ARG A 110 -0.27 5.16 -5.67
C ARG A 110 0.62 5.07 -6.91
N LYS A 111 1.90 4.72 -6.76
CA LYS A 111 2.82 4.49 -7.89
C LYS A 111 2.31 3.38 -8.81
N SER A 112 1.81 2.28 -8.25
CA SER A 112 1.21 1.18 -9.02
C SER A 112 -0.05 1.61 -9.78
N ILE A 113 -0.93 2.39 -9.15
CA ILE A 113 -2.13 2.95 -9.82
C ILE A 113 -1.71 3.85 -10.98
N ILE A 114 -0.80 4.80 -10.74
CA ILE A 114 -0.32 5.73 -11.79
C ILE A 114 0.34 4.96 -12.94
N LYS A 115 1.15 3.92 -12.65
CA LYS A 115 1.79 3.09 -13.67
C LYS A 115 0.76 2.40 -14.56
N ARG A 116 -0.28 1.81 -13.95
CA ARG A 116 -1.38 1.16 -14.69
C ARG A 116 -2.18 2.16 -15.52
N GLU A 117 -2.46 3.33 -14.97
CA GLU A 117 -3.21 4.38 -15.67
C GLU A 117 -2.39 4.98 -16.84
N LYS A 118 -1.08 5.15 -16.68
CA LYS A 118 -0.17 5.52 -17.79
C LYS A 118 -0.15 4.48 -18.91
N ALA A 119 -0.14 3.20 -18.56
CA ALA A 119 -0.20 2.12 -19.54
C ALA A 119 -1.51 2.17 -20.34
N ARG A 120 -2.65 2.47 -19.70
CA ARG A 120 -3.93 2.64 -20.41
C ARG A 120 -3.85 3.69 -21.50
N VAL A 121 -3.28 4.85 -21.19
CA VAL A 121 -3.08 5.92 -22.18
C VAL A 121 -2.16 5.47 -23.32
N LEU A 122 -1.06 4.77 -23.01
CA LEU A 122 -0.15 4.26 -24.02
C LEU A 122 -0.85 3.28 -24.98
N PHE A 123 -1.72 2.41 -24.46
CA PHE A 123 -2.48 1.44 -25.25
C PHE A 123 -3.81 1.99 -25.82
N GLY A 124 -4.10 3.28 -25.66
CA GLY A 124 -5.36 3.89 -26.15
C GLY A 124 -6.63 3.38 -25.44
N LEU A 125 -6.49 2.77 -24.26
CA LEU A 125 -7.62 2.26 -23.48
C LEU A 125 -8.30 3.38 -22.68
N PRO A 126 -9.62 3.30 -22.44
CA PRO A 126 -10.30 4.28 -21.60
C PRO A 126 -9.72 4.26 -20.18
N GLN A 127 -9.59 5.47 -19.61
CA GLN A 127 -9.12 5.64 -18.24
C GLN A 127 -10.08 4.98 -17.27
N LYS A 128 -9.54 4.33 -16.24
CA LYS A 128 -10.36 3.75 -15.15
C LYS A 128 -10.46 4.68 -13.96
N THR A 129 -9.47 5.54 -13.79
CA THR A 129 -9.42 6.53 -12.73
C THR A 129 -9.35 7.92 -13.34
N ASN A 130 -9.84 8.94 -12.63
CA ASN A 130 -9.71 10.34 -13.06
C ASN A 130 -8.31 10.91 -12.75
N ILE A 131 -7.29 10.05 -12.68
CA ILE A 131 -5.92 10.48 -12.37
C ILE A 131 -5.28 11.03 -13.64
N LYS A 132 -4.87 12.29 -13.58
CA LYS A 132 -4.09 12.91 -14.65
C LYS A 132 -2.72 12.24 -14.77
N VAL A 133 -2.55 11.44 -15.83
CA VAL A 133 -1.31 10.71 -16.10
C VAL A 133 -0.41 11.34 -17.15
N VAL A 134 -1.00 12.12 -18.05
CA VAL A 134 -0.28 12.84 -19.10
C VAL A 134 -0.48 14.34 -18.94
N GLY A 135 0.61 15.08 -19.08
CA GLY A 135 0.60 16.53 -19.09
C GLY A 135 1.43 17.01 -20.27
N ASN A 136 0.93 17.99 -21.01
CA ASN A 136 1.72 18.66 -22.03
C ASN A 136 2.66 19.67 -21.35
N LYS A 137 3.89 19.24 -21.01
CA LYS A 137 4.90 20.07 -20.31
C LYS A 137 5.20 21.33 -21.11
N LYS A 138 5.38 21.22 -22.43
CA LYS A 138 5.64 22.37 -23.32
C LYS A 138 4.52 23.40 -23.23
N ARG A 139 3.25 22.96 -23.23
CA ARG A 139 2.08 23.83 -23.05
C ARG A 139 2.06 24.50 -21.68
N VAL A 140 2.36 23.77 -20.61
CA VAL A 140 2.39 24.33 -19.24
C VAL A 140 3.49 25.40 -19.11
N VAL A 141 4.70 25.11 -19.59
CA VAL A 141 5.81 26.07 -19.59
C VAL A 141 5.47 27.30 -20.42
N LEU A 142 4.88 27.11 -21.61
CA LEU A 142 4.44 28.22 -22.45
C LEU A 142 3.39 29.10 -21.77
N LYS A 143 2.39 28.52 -21.09
CA LYS A 143 1.42 29.28 -20.28
C LYS A 143 2.11 30.10 -19.20
N SER A 144 3.12 29.54 -18.52
CA SER A 144 3.90 30.27 -17.50
C SER A 144 4.68 31.45 -18.09
N ILE A 145 5.30 31.25 -19.25
CA ILE A 145 6.05 32.30 -19.97
C ILE A 145 5.10 33.40 -20.47
N LEU A 146 3.94 33.03 -21.02
CA LEU A 146 2.95 34.01 -21.47
C LEU A 146 2.38 34.80 -20.29
N LYS A 147 2.16 34.15 -19.14
CA LYS A 147 1.80 34.85 -17.90
C LYS A 147 2.84 35.90 -17.50
N SER A 148 4.13 35.56 -17.52
CA SER A 148 5.18 36.54 -17.19
C SER A 148 5.30 37.65 -18.23
N CYS A 149 4.87 37.41 -19.47
CA CYS A 149 4.77 38.44 -20.49
C CYS A 149 3.52 39.33 -20.39
N GLY A 150 2.64 39.16 -19.38
CA GLY A 150 1.48 40.02 -19.17
C GLY A 150 0.14 39.48 -19.70
N TYR A 151 0.10 38.23 -20.21
CA TYR A 151 -1.17 37.59 -20.56
C TYR A 151 -1.89 37.12 -19.29
N LEU A 152 -3.22 37.26 -19.27
CA LEU A 152 -4.07 36.69 -18.22
C LEU A 152 -4.28 35.20 -18.49
N VAL A 153 -3.90 34.38 -17.50
CA VAL A 153 -3.97 32.91 -17.59
C VAL A 153 -4.88 32.38 -16.49
N ILE A 154 -6.04 31.87 -16.87
CA ILE A 154 -6.99 31.26 -15.93
C ILE A 154 -6.61 29.78 -15.71
N PRO A 155 -6.54 29.29 -14.46
CA PRO A 155 -6.35 27.87 -14.17
C PRO A 155 -7.45 27.02 -14.82
N GLY A 156 -7.10 25.85 -15.37
CA GLY A 156 -8.08 24.94 -16.00
C GLY A 156 -8.50 25.31 -17.44
N HIS A 157 -8.47 26.59 -17.82
CA HIS A 157 -8.85 27.02 -19.17
C HIS A 157 -7.65 27.02 -20.15
N ASN A 158 -7.92 26.76 -21.42
CA ASN A 158 -6.92 26.85 -22.49
C ASN A 158 -6.93 28.20 -23.22
N THR A 159 -7.88 29.08 -22.87
CA THR A 159 -7.96 30.46 -23.37
C THR A 159 -7.10 31.39 -22.52
N LEU A 160 -6.25 32.17 -23.18
CA LEU A 160 -5.43 33.22 -22.59
C LEU A 160 -5.93 34.56 -23.11
N TYR A 161 -5.94 35.56 -22.22
CA TYR A 161 -6.41 36.90 -22.57
C TYR A 161 -5.26 37.89 -22.61
N TYR A 162 -5.31 38.84 -23.54
CA TYR A 162 -4.37 39.94 -23.64
C TYR A 162 -5.09 41.28 -23.56
N ASN A 163 -4.46 42.28 -22.94
CA ASN A 163 -4.90 43.66 -23.03
C ASN A 163 -4.49 44.24 -24.40
N GLU A 164 -5.25 45.19 -24.94
CA GLU A 164 -4.95 45.86 -26.22
C GLU A 164 -3.61 46.61 -26.17
N GLN A 165 -3.25 47.12 -24.99
CA GLN A 165 -1.98 47.79 -24.75
C GLN A 165 -0.79 46.83 -24.64
N LEU A 166 -1.04 45.52 -24.54
CA LEU A 166 0.01 44.52 -24.38
C LEU A 166 0.76 44.31 -25.70
N LYS A 167 2.10 44.38 -25.67
CA LYS A 167 2.92 43.98 -26.82
C LYS A 167 2.81 42.47 -27.07
N ARG A 168 1.94 42.09 -28.01
CA ARG A 168 1.69 40.70 -28.41
C ARG A 168 2.95 40.01 -28.94
N ARG A 169 3.01 38.69 -28.75
CA ARG A 169 4.14 37.85 -29.15
C ARG A 169 3.68 36.78 -30.17
N PRO A 170 3.54 37.12 -31.47
CA PRO A 170 2.88 36.28 -32.47
C PRO A 170 3.53 34.90 -32.64
N ILE A 171 4.86 34.80 -32.54
CA ILE A 171 5.59 33.52 -32.61
C ILE A 171 5.16 32.58 -31.47
N ARG A 172 5.05 33.11 -30.25
CA ARG A 172 4.65 32.33 -29.07
C ARG A 172 3.17 31.99 -29.11
N GLU A 173 2.34 32.89 -29.63
CA GLU A 173 0.92 32.65 -29.85
C GLU A 173 0.70 31.52 -30.86
N SER A 174 1.37 31.55 -32.02
CA SER A 174 1.31 30.47 -33.02
C SER A 174 1.77 29.13 -32.44
N ASN A 175 2.88 29.10 -31.70
CA ASN A 175 3.32 27.90 -30.99
C ASN A 175 2.28 27.41 -29.96
N GLY A 176 1.58 28.33 -29.29
CA GLY A 176 0.50 28.02 -28.37
C GLY A 176 -0.73 27.44 -29.06
N GLN A 177 -1.14 28.00 -30.19
CA GLN A 177 -2.25 27.52 -31.00
C GLN A 177 -2.02 26.07 -31.46
N ARG A 178 -0.80 25.73 -31.90
CA ARG A 178 -0.42 24.35 -32.24
C ARG A 178 -0.53 23.38 -31.05
N MET A 179 -0.48 23.89 -29.82
CA MET A 179 -0.66 23.11 -28.58
C MET A 179 -2.10 23.18 -28.02
N GLY A 180 -3.04 23.74 -28.78
CA GLY A 180 -4.45 23.88 -28.40
C GLY A 180 -4.71 25.00 -27.40
N LEU A 181 -3.91 26.06 -27.39
CA LEU A 181 -4.21 27.30 -26.67
C LEU A 181 -4.96 28.28 -27.59
N THR A 182 -5.88 29.03 -27.01
CA THR A 182 -6.62 30.09 -27.70
C THR A 182 -6.27 31.44 -27.10
N PHE A 183 -6.26 32.48 -27.93
CA PHE A 183 -5.89 33.84 -27.53
C PHE A 183 -7.03 34.78 -27.86
N GLN A 184 -7.47 35.55 -26.88
CA GLN A 184 -8.59 36.47 -27.03
C GLN A 184 -8.27 37.82 -26.38
N PRO A 185 -8.87 38.92 -26.85
CA PRO A 185 -8.76 40.21 -26.17
C PRO A 185 -9.45 40.17 -24.81
N MET A 186 -9.01 41.04 -23.89
CA MET A 186 -9.60 41.15 -22.55
C MET A 186 -11.10 41.48 -22.59
N SER A 187 -11.57 42.19 -23.62
CA SER A 187 -13.00 42.47 -23.85
C SER A 187 -13.85 41.20 -23.94
N ALA A 188 -13.33 40.14 -24.57
CA ALA A 188 -14.03 38.86 -24.67
C ALA A 188 -14.18 38.17 -23.30
N TYR A 189 -13.20 38.34 -22.42
CA TYR A 189 -13.31 37.84 -21.04
C TYR A 189 -14.41 38.58 -20.27
N LEU A 190 -14.43 39.90 -20.34
CA LEU A 190 -15.42 40.74 -19.65
C LEU A 190 -16.84 40.44 -20.12
N ALA A 191 -17.05 40.31 -21.42
CA ALA A 191 -18.34 39.93 -22.00
C ALA A 191 -18.83 38.56 -21.49
N ALA A 192 -17.94 37.56 -21.45
CA ALA A 192 -18.27 36.23 -20.93
C ALA A 192 -18.57 36.25 -19.42
N SER A 193 -17.85 37.06 -18.63
CA SER A 193 -18.12 37.19 -17.19
C SER A 193 -19.42 37.94 -16.88
N ALA A 194 -19.80 38.93 -17.69
CA ALA A 194 -21.04 39.68 -17.52
C ALA A 194 -22.28 38.80 -17.75
N GLN A 195 -22.22 37.85 -18.69
CA GLN A 195 -23.29 36.89 -18.98
C GLN A 195 -23.53 35.87 -17.86
N CYS A 196 -22.53 35.57 -17.04
CA CYS A 196 -22.71 34.68 -15.88
C CYS A 196 -23.26 35.39 -14.65
N SER A 197 -23.29 36.73 -14.64
CA SER A 197 -23.71 37.54 -13.49
C SER A 197 -25.23 37.81 -13.46
N SER A 198 -25.96 37.37 -14.48
CA SER A 198 -27.41 37.62 -14.65
C SER A 198 -28.30 36.54 -14.02
N PHE A 199 -27.71 35.58 -13.32
CA PHE A 199 -28.43 34.60 -12.50
C PHE A 199 -28.15 34.88 -11.01
N ILE A 200 -28.74 35.96 -10.49
CA ILE A 200 -29.02 36.14 -9.07
C ILE A 200 -30.54 36.21 -8.94
#